data_AF-A0A6V7IJ81-F1
#
_entry.id   AF-A0A6V7IJ81-F1
#
_cell.length_a   1.000
_cell.length_b   1.000
_cell.length_c   1.000
_cell.angle_alpha   90.00
_cell.angle_beta   90.00
_cell.angle_gamma   90.00
#
_symmetry.space_group_name_H-M   'P 1'
#
loop_
_entity.id
_entity.type
_entity.pdbx_description
1 polymer ?
#
loop_
_entity_poly.entity_id
_entity_poly.type
_entity_poly.pdbx_seq_one_letter_code
_entity_poly.pdbx_strand_id
1 'polypeptide(L)'
;YVPEGNMTACGTDYLNKDWFSRSYILVYSIFVYYLPLFLIIYSYYFILAAVSAHEKNMREQAKKMNVASLRSAENQAQSAECKLAKVALMTISLWFMAWTPYLVINYAGVFETTKISPLFTIWGSVFAKANAVYNPIVYGI
;
A
#
# COMPACT_ATOMS: atom_id res chain seq x y z
N TYR A 1 18.92 -2.78 14.18
CA TYR A 1 17.66 -3.10 14.89
C TYR A 1 17.95 -3.09 16.37
N VAL A 2 17.05 -2.53 17.18
CA VAL A 2 17.19 -2.37 18.64
C VAL A 2 15.86 -2.70 19.33
N PRO A 3 15.86 -3.00 20.64
CA PRO A 3 14.61 -3.18 21.40
C PRO A 3 13.69 -1.95 21.30
N GLU A 4 12.40 -2.20 21.07
CA GLU A 4 11.34 -1.19 21.05
C GLU A 4 11.00 -0.71 22.47
N GLY A 5 10.22 0.38 22.60
CA GLY A 5 9.86 0.98 23.88
C GLY A 5 9.15 0.07 24.89
N ASN A 6 8.66 -1.11 24.47
CA ASN A 6 8.07 -2.13 25.34
C ASN A 6 9.01 -3.24 25.77
N MET A 7 10.26 -3.22 25.29
CA MET A 7 11.32 -4.20 25.58
C MET A 7 10.95 -5.66 25.24
N THR A 8 9.91 -5.89 24.44
CA THR A 8 9.44 -7.23 24.04
C THR A 8 9.41 -7.43 22.52
N ALA A 9 9.80 -6.40 21.75
CA ALA A 9 9.97 -6.46 20.30
C ALA A 9 11.25 -5.72 19.89
N CYS A 10 11.75 -5.98 18.69
CA CYS A 10 12.84 -5.21 18.09
C CYS A 10 12.36 -4.45 16.84
N GLY A 11 12.95 -3.27 16.63
CA GLY A 11 12.60 -2.33 15.56
C GLY A 11 13.82 -1.59 15.01
N THR A 12 13.56 -0.67 14.09
CA THR A 12 14.56 0.28 13.60
C THR A 12 15.04 1.20 14.71
N ASP A 13 16.30 1.62 14.67
CA ASP A 13 16.87 2.49 15.70
C ASP A 13 16.62 3.96 15.38
N TYR A 14 15.37 4.40 15.55
CA TYR A 14 14.95 5.79 15.36
C TYR A 14 15.30 6.70 16.56
N LEU A 15 15.92 6.15 17.61
CA LEU A 15 16.38 6.90 18.78
C LEU A 15 17.83 7.35 18.64
N ASN A 16 18.68 6.55 18.00
CA ASN A 16 20.06 6.94 17.71
C ASN A 16 20.14 8.12 16.72
N LYS A 17 20.94 9.14 17.09
CA LYS A 17 21.09 10.39 16.34
C LYS A 17 22.34 10.46 15.47
N ASP A 18 23.16 9.41 15.49
CA ASP A 18 24.29 9.26 14.61
C ASP A 18 23.83 9.36 13.15
N TRP A 19 24.61 10.05 12.34
CA TRP A 19 24.25 10.30 10.93
C TRP A 19 23.98 8.98 10.20
N PHE A 20 24.82 7.97 10.45
CA PHE A 20 24.67 6.64 9.88
C PHE A 20 23.30 6.02 10.20
N SER A 21 22.86 6.05 11.46
CA SER A 21 21.57 5.50 11.87
C SER A 21 20.38 6.27 11.27
N ARG A 22 20.45 7.62 11.29
CA ARG A 22 19.41 8.48 10.72
C ARG A 22 19.24 8.27 9.22
N SER A 23 20.35 8.31 8.48
CA SER A 23 20.34 8.13 7.03
C SER A 23 19.90 6.76 6.57
N TYR A 24 20.26 5.71 7.31
CA TYR A 24 19.75 4.37 7.05
C TYR A 24 18.23 4.38 7.01
N ILE A 25 17.57 5.00 8.00
CA ILE A 25 16.10 5.09 8.06
C ILE A 25 15.54 5.90 6.89
N LEU A 26 16.15 7.04 6.56
CA LEU A 26 15.69 7.89 5.45
C LEU A 26 15.80 7.17 4.11
N VAL A 27 16.98 6.62 3.78
CA VAL A 27 17.20 5.89 2.54
C VAL A 27 16.31 4.66 2.47
N TYR A 28 16.23 3.89 3.55
CA TYR A 28 15.36 2.72 3.63
C TYR A 28 13.90 3.08 3.35
N SER A 29 13.38 4.15 3.97
CA SER A 29 12.00 4.60 3.74
C SER A 29 11.73 5.05 2.31
N ILE A 30 12.70 5.64 1.62
CA ILE A 30 12.57 5.99 0.20
C ILE A 30 12.33 4.73 -0.63
N PHE A 31 13.17 3.70 -0.46
CA PHE A 31 13.09 2.49 -1.29
C PHE A 31 11.94 1.56 -0.94
N VAL A 32 11.55 1.47 0.33
CA VAL A 32 10.52 0.49 0.78
C VAL A 32 9.13 1.08 0.93
N TYR A 33 8.99 2.41 0.95
CA TYR A 33 7.70 3.07 1.16
C TYR A 33 7.38 4.04 0.03
N TYR A 34 8.18 5.10 -0.17
CA TYR A 34 7.84 6.16 -1.11
C TYR A 34 7.97 5.73 -2.58
N LEU A 35 9.05 5.06 -2.95
CA LEU A 35 9.25 4.59 -4.32
C LEU A 35 8.14 3.60 -4.76
N PRO A 36 7.80 2.55 -3.97
CA PRO A 36 6.66 1.69 -4.28
C PRO A 36 5.33 2.47 -4.33
N LEU A 37 5.10 3.40 -3.39
CA LEU A 37 3.89 4.22 -3.38
C LEU A 37 3.71 5.02 -4.67
N PHE A 38 4.75 5.74 -5.10
CA PHE A 38 4.69 6.54 -6.31
C PHE A 38 4.57 5.68 -7.57
N LEU A 39 5.23 4.52 -7.62
CA LEU A 39 5.07 3.58 -8.72
C LEU A 39 3.62 3.09 -8.81
N ILE A 40 3.02 2.70 -7.67
CA ILE A 40 1.63 2.26 -7.61
C ILE A 40 0.69 3.38 -8.07
N ILE A 41 0.83 4.59 -7.54
CA ILE A 41 0.01 5.76 -7.94
C ILE A 41 0.12 5.99 -9.45
N TYR A 42 1.33 5.97 -9.99
CA TYR A 42 1.60 6.14 -11.41
C TYR A 42 0.89 5.04 -12.23
N SER A 43 1.10 3.77 -11.90
CA SER A 43 0.47 2.65 -12.60
C SER A 43 -1.07 2.74 -12.58
N TYR A 44 -1.67 3.02 -11.43
CA TYR A 44 -3.12 3.10 -11.30
C TYR A 44 -3.72 4.32 -11.99
N TYR A 45 -3.00 5.43 -12.08
CA TYR A 45 -3.41 6.57 -12.89
C TYR A 45 -3.63 6.16 -14.36
N PHE A 46 -2.69 5.41 -14.94
CA PHE A 46 -2.83 4.91 -16.33
C PHE A 46 -3.90 3.84 -16.47
N ILE A 47 -4.06 2.94 -15.49
CA ILE A 47 -5.12 1.93 -15.50
C ILE A 47 -6.50 2.60 -15.52
N LEU A 48 -6.73 3.60 -14.65
CA LEU A 48 -8.00 4.31 -14.59
C LEU A 48 -8.29 5.10 -15.88
N ALA A 49 -7.25 5.70 -16.49
CA ALA A 49 -7.38 6.36 -17.78
C ALA A 49 -7.79 5.37 -18.89
N ALA A 50 -7.16 4.20 -18.94
CA ALA A 50 -7.47 3.15 -19.91
C ALA A 50 -8.89 2.59 -19.73
N VAL A 51 -9.30 2.32 -18.48
CA VAL A 51 -10.66 1.86 -18.16
C VAL A 51 -11.71 2.89 -18.58
N SER A 52 -11.48 4.17 -18.29
CA SER A 52 -12.41 5.25 -18.68
C SER A 52 -12.56 5.37 -20.20
N ALA A 53 -11.46 5.27 -20.95
CA ALA A 53 -11.50 5.28 -22.41
C ALA A 53 -12.21 4.04 -22.98
N HIS A 54 -11.95 2.87 -22.40
CA HIS A 54 -12.59 1.63 -22.80
C HIS A 54 -14.10 1.66 -22.54
N GLU A 55 -14.55 2.11 -21.36
CA GLU A 55 -15.97 2.25 -21.02
C GLU A 55 -16.71 3.18 -21.99
N LYS A 56 -16.07 4.30 -22.36
CA LYS A 56 -16.60 5.24 -23.36
C LYS A 56 -16.77 4.56 -24.72
N ASN A 57 -15.74 3.86 -25.20
CA ASN A 57 -15.77 3.15 -26.47
C ASN A 57 -16.83 2.04 -26.48
N MET A 58 -16.97 1.31 -25.37
CA MET A 58 -17.99 0.28 -25.20
C MET A 58 -19.41 0.85 -25.24
N ARG A 59 -19.63 1.99 -24.59
CA ARG A 59 -20.93 2.69 -24.64
C ARG A 59 -21.26 3.17 -26.06
N GLU A 60 -20.27 3.62 -26.82
CA GLU A 60 -20.44 4.05 -28.21
C GLU A 60 -20.68 2.86 -29.16
N GLN A 61 -19.97 1.74 -28.96
CA GLN A 61 -20.19 0.51 -29.72
C GLN A 61 -21.56 -0.14 -29.43
N ALA A 62 -22.02 -0.11 -28.18
CA ALA A 62 -23.34 -0.62 -27.80
C ALA A 62 -24.49 0.12 -28.52
N LYS A 63 -24.30 1.40 -28.85
CA LYS A 63 -25.26 2.16 -29.67
C LYS A 63 -25.30 1.73 -31.14
N LYS A 64 -24.24 1.06 -31.63
CA LYS A 64 -24.05 0.68 -33.04
C LYS A 64 -24.28 -0.81 -33.31
N MET A 65 -24.35 -1.65 -32.28
CA MET A 65 -24.42 -3.12 -32.44
C MET A 65 -25.67 -3.73 -31.83
N ASN A 66 -26.44 -4.44 -32.66
CA ASN A 66 -27.60 -5.26 -32.29
C ASN A 66 -27.22 -6.76 -32.30
N VAL A 67 -26.10 -7.14 -31.68
CA VAL A 67 -25.57 -8.52 -31.74
C VAL A 67 -25.16 -9.02 -30.36
N ALA A 68 -25.83 -10.09 -29.93
CA ALA A 68 -25.81 -10.62 -28.58
C ALA A 68 -24.77 -11.73 -28.31
N SER A 69 -23.89 -12.14 -29.25
CA SER A 69 -23.21 -13.44 -29.09
C SER A 69 -21.67 -13.50 -29.22
N LEU A 70 -20.95 -12.44 -29.63
CA LEU A 70 -19.46 -12.47 -29.66
C LEU A 70 -18.81 -11.93 -28.37
N ARG A 71 -19.60 -11.47 -27.41
CA ARG A 71 -19.17 -10.60 -26.28
C ARG A 71 -18.94 -11.30 -24.94
N SER A 72 -19.19 -12.60 -24.80
CA SER A 72 -19.17 -13.23 -23.47
C SER A 72 -17.76 -13.46 -22.93
N ALA A 73 -16.85 -14.02 -23.75
CA ALA A 73 -15.51 -14.42 -23.32
C ALA A 73 -14.59 -13.23 -23.03
N GLU A 74 -14.58 -12.21 -23.90
CA GLU A 74 -13.74 -11.01 -23.75
C GLU A 74 -14.18 -10.16 -22.54
N ASN A 75 -15.50 -10.00 -22.35
CA ASN A 75 -16.04 -9.36 -21.14
C ASN A 75 -15.77 -10.18 -19.86
N GLN A 76 -15.74 -11.51 -19.94
CA GLN A 76 -15.37 -12.36 -18.79
C GLN A 76 -13.91 -12.20 -18.39
N ALA A 77 -12.98 -12.22 -19.36
CA ALA A 77 -11.57 -12.03 -19.11
C ALA A 77 -11.29 -10.66 -18.47
N GLN A 78 -11.90 -9.60 -19.02
CA GLN A 78 -11.76 -8.24 -18.48
C GLN A 78 -12.37 -8.08 -17.08
N SER A 79 -13.51 -8.72 -16.82
CA SER A 79 -14.12 -8.74 -15.48
C SER A 79 -13.19 -9.39 -14.45
N ALA A 80 -12.50 -10.46 -14.84
CA ALA A 80 -11.51 -11.13 -14.00
C ALA A 80 -10.30 -10.22 -13.71
N GLU A 81 -9.74 -9.54 -14.72
CA GLU A 81 -8.65 -8.58 -14.54
C GLU A 81 -9.05 -7.41 -13.62
N CYS A 82 -10.26 -6.88 -13.78
CA CYS A 82 -10.77 -5.82 -12.92
C CYS A 82 -10.96 -6.30 -11.47
N LYS A 83 -11.39 -7.55 -11.26
CA LYS A 83 -11.46 -8.16 -9.91
C LYS A 83 -10.07 -8.28 -9.29
N LEU A 84 -9.07 -8.74 -10.05
CA LEU A 84 -7.68 -8.84 -9.60
C LEU A 84 -7.10 -7.47 -9.23
N ALA A 85 -7.34 -6.44 -10.05
CA ALA A 85 -6.90 -5.08 -9.76
C ALA A 85 -7.53 -4.53 -8.47
N LYS A 86 -8.82 -4.81 -8.21
CA LYS A 86 -9.49 -4.43 -6.95
C LYS A 86 -8.87 -5.12 -5.74
N VAL A 87 -8.62 -6.42 -5.83
CA VAL A 87 -7.97 -7.19 -4.75
C VAL A 87 -6.57 -6.63 -4.48
N ALA A 88 -5.79 -6.36 -5.53
CA ALA A 88 -4.47 -5.75 -5.40
C ALA A 88 -4.52 -4.36 -4.74
N LEU A 89 -5.47 -3.51 -5.12
CA LEU A 89 -5.67 -2.20 -4.46
C LEU A 89 -6.02 -2.34 -2.98
N MET A 90 -6.87 -3.30 -2.62
CA MET A 90 -7.24 -3.53 -1.23
C MET A 90 -6.03 -3.95 -0.40
N THR A 91 -5.25 -4.94 -0.85
CA THR A 91 -4.06 -5.41 -0.11
C THR A 91 -2.99 -4.33 0.00
N ILE A 92 -2.74 -3.57 -1.07
CA ILE A 92 -1.84 -2.42 -1.07
C ILE A 92 -2.30 -1.36 -0.06
N SER A 93 -3.59 -1.01 -0.08
CA SER A 93 -4.15 0.01 0.83
C SER A 93 -4.01 -0.42 2.29
N LEU A 94 -4.29 -1.69 2.59
CA LEU A 94 -4.11 -2.27 3.92
C LEU A 94 -2.65 -2.26 4.36
N TRP A 95 -1.71 -2.54 3.46
CA TRP A 95 -0.29 -2.45 3.74
C TRP A 95 0.10 -1.02 4.15
N PHE A 96 -0.30 -0.01 3.37
CA PHE A 96 0.01 1.38 3.69
C PHE A 96 -0.65 1.82 5.01
N MET A 97 -1.91 1.48 5.24
CA MET A 97 -2.60 1.78 6.51
C MET A 97 -1.88 1.16 7.71
N ALA A 98 -1.38 -0.07 7.58
CA ALA A 98 -0.66 -0.77 8.64
C ALA A 98 0.70 -0.13 8.95
N TRP A 99 1.46 0.24 7.93
CA TRP A 99 2.84 0.69 8.08
C TRP A 99 3.00 2.20 8.28
N THR A 100 2.04 3.02 7.84
CA THR A 100 2.13 4.49 7.98
C THR A 100 2.36 4.94 9.42
N PRO A 101 1.63 4.44 10.45
CA PRO A 101 1.87 4.86 11.83
C PRO A 101 3.31 4.59 12.28
N TYR A 102 3.88 3.44 11.90
CA TYR A 102 5.24 3.07 12.26
C TYR A 102 6.31 3.89 11.52
N LEU A 103 6.06 4.24 10.25
CA LEU A 103 6.89 5.19 9.50
C LEU A 103 6.91 6.57 10.18
N VAL A 104 5.74 7.07 10.61
CA VAL A 104 5.63 8.34 11.32
C VAL A 104 6.41 8.33 12.63
N ILE A 105 6.37 7.23 13.40
CA ILE A 105 7.18 7.07 14.62
C ILE A 105 8.67 7.15 14.30
N ASN A 106 9.12 6.45 13.25
CA ASN A 106 10.51 6.47 12.81
C ASN A 106 10.97 7.89 12.46
N TYR A 107 10.16 8.62 11.69
CA TYR A 107 10.46 9.99 11.28
C TYR A 107 10.42 10.95 12.47
N ALA A 108 9.45 10.81 13.37
CA ALA A 108 9.40 11.58 14.61
C ALA A 108 10.63 11.36 15.48
N GLY A 109 11.16 10.13 15.52
CA GLY A 109 12.40 9.81 16.21
C GLY A 109 13.61 10.44 15.54
N VAL A 110 13.77 10.22 14.23
CA VAL A 110 14.90 10.75 13.44
C VAL A 110 14.97 12.27 13.53
N PHE A 111 13.84 12.97 13.36
CA PHE A 111 13.77 14.43 13.31
C PHE A 111 13.41 15.11 14.64
N GLU A 112 13.17 14.32 15.70
CA GLU A 112 12.87 14.82 17.05
C GLU A 112 11.65 15.76 17.09
N THR A 113 10.67 15.54 16.20
CA THR A 113 9.52 16.44 16.03
C THR A 113 8.48 16.32 17.14
N THR A 114 8.45 15.21 17.86
CA THR A 114 7.53 15.01 18.99
C THR A 114 8.10 14.01 19.99
N LYS A 115 7.57 14.03 21.22
CA LYS A 115 7.91 13.05 22.25
C LYS A 115 7.27 11.71 21.92
N ILE A 116 8.09 10.68 21.78
CA ILE A 116 7.65 9.32 21.52
C ILE A 116 7.29 8.64 22.85
N SER A 117 6.03 8.25 23.02
CA SER A 117 5.59 7.49 24.19
C SER A 117 5.66 5.98 23.93
N PRO A 118 5.91 5.14 24.96
CA PRO A 118 5.93 3.69 24.79
C PRO A 118 4.63 3.10 24.21
N LEU A 119 3.48 3.65 24.60
CA LEU A 119 2.18 3.22 24.06
C LEU A 119 2.09 3.47 22.56
N PHE A 120 2.59 4.62 22.09
CA PHE A 120 2.55 4.95 20.67
C PHE A 120 3.47 4.01 19.87
N THR A 121 4.67 3.69 20.38
CA THR A 121 5.58 2.72 19.74
C THR A 121 4.99 1.30 19.70
N ILE A 122 4.32 0.88 20.78
CA ILE A 122 3.67 -0.44 20.86
C ILE A 122 2.60 -0.56 19.78
N TRP A 123 1.64 0.37 19.77
CA TRP A 123 0.52 0.28 18.85
C TRP A 123 0.96 0.43 17.39
N GLY A 124 1.90 1.34 17.11
CA GLY A 124 2.48 1.46 15.77
C GLY A 124 3.16 0.17 15.30
N SER A 125 3.95 -0.46 16.17
CA SER A 125 4.64 -1.72 15.85
C SER A 125 3.67 -2.89 15.66
N VAL A 126 2.63 -2.99 16.51
CA VAL A 126 1.60 -4.03 16.42
C VAL A 126 0.79 -3.88 15.12
N PHE A 127 0.34 -2.67 14.78
CA PHE A 127 -0.38 -2.43 13.52
C PHE A 127 0.46 -2.79 12.31
N ALA A 128 1.73 -2.39 12.28
CA ALA A 128 2.64 -2.75 11.20
C ALA A 128 2.80 -4.27 11.05
N LYS A 129 2.87 -5.01 12.15
CA LYS A 129 2.99 -6.49 12.14
C LYS A 129 1.69 -7.19 11.75
N ALA A 130 0.53 -6.62 12.09
CA ALA A 130 -0.78 -7.16 11.73
C ALA A 130 -1.00 -7.20 10.21
N ASN A 131 -0.26 -6.40 9.43
CA ASN A 131 -0.24 -6.49 7.96
C ASN A 131 -0.11 -7.93 7.42
N ALA A 132 0.67 -8.79 8.09
CA ALA A 132 0.91 -10.16 7.65
C ALA A 132 -0.37 -11.01 7.55
N VAL A 133 -1.43 -10.67 8.26
CA VAL A 133 -2.70 -11.43 8.24
C VAL A 133 -3.77 -10.83 7.33
N TYR A 134 -3.56 -9.62 6.80
CA TYR A 134 -4.58 -8.95 5.97
C TYR A 134 -4.72 -9.60 4.59
N ASN A 135 -3.62 -9.98 3.95
CA ASN A 135 -3.68 -10.51 2.59
C ASN A 135 -4.51 -11.81 2.48
N PRO A 136 -4.29 -12.84 3.32
CA PRO A 136 -5.12 -14.05 3.27
C PRO A 136 -6.61 -13.79 3.49
N ILE A 137 -6.97 -12.84 4.37
CA ILE A 137 -8.37 -12.48 4.62
C ILE A 137 -8.99 -11.86 3.37
N VAL A 138 -8.30 -10.91 2.74
CA VAL A 138 -8.79 -10.27 1.49
C VAL A 138 -8.95 -11.29 0.38
N TYR A 139 -8.06 -12.27 0.26
CA TYR A 139 -8.18 -13.31 -0.76
C TYR A 139 -9.34 -14.29 -0.50
N GLY A 140 -9.77 -14.43 0.76
CA GLY A 140 -10.89 -15.28 1.14
C GLY A 140 -12.27 -14.67 0.97
N ILE A 141 -12.37 -13.35 0.72
CA ILE A 141 -13.61 -12.59 0.50
C ILE A 141 -13.82 -12.37 -1.01
#